data_AF-A0A1Y2AUD6-F1
#
_entry.id   AF-A0A1Y2AUD6-F1
#
_cell.length_a   1.000
_cell.length_b   1.000
_cell.length_c   1.000
_cell.angle_alpha   90.00
_cell.angle_beta   90.00
_cell.angle_gamma   90.00
#
_symmetry.space_group_name_H-M   'P 1'
#
loop_
_entity.id
_entity.type
_entity.pdbx_description
1 polymer ?
#
loop_
_entity_poly.entity_id
_entity_poly.type
_entity_poly.pdbx_seq_one_letter_code
_entity_poly.pdbx_strand_id
1 'polypeptide(L)'
;MKSLCLYIVILATLIKSIASFSCEDIYLDSKKTLYKAISQKKVENEIKYSYGTEYNTWYIDPCSSVENEPKDYTKEKCPDNSRVCLVKTIEFNDEKKRKVIDIIGYAVSTPVQDPFIRQGNYTLYFEGEKESNYSAEINFSCAGDEKSNPDIELDANKKKVKVFWKGICVTDNKTEPIKDDDGKDNNNKKSGGHFIIRFILIIIICYFIIGMCYNYFVLNKNGLDIIPHIDILISVFGPIFDKISDLFGRRDYRPILQ
;
A
#
# COMPACT_ATOMS: atom_id res chain seq x y z
N MET A 1 3.07 -23.21 33.30
CA MET A 1 2.54 -21.82 33.43
C MET A 1 3.43 -20.74 32.82
N LYS A 2 4.75 -20.69 33.05
CA LYS A 2 5.62 -19.65 32.44
C LYS A 2 5.70 -19.67 30.89
N SER A 3 5.47 -20.84 30.27
CA SER A 3 5.55 -21.00 28.81
C SER A 3 4.34 -20.47 28.04
N LEU A 4 3.19 -20.29 28.69
CA LEU A 4 1.94 -19.90 28.02
C LEU A 4 1.80 -18.37 27.91
N CYS A 5 2.30 -17.62 28.90
CA CYS A 5 2.43 -16.17 28.81
C CYS A 5 3.43 -15.73 27.72
N LEU A 6 4.51 -16.49 27.50
CA LEU A 6 5.50 -16.16 26.47
C LEU A 6 4.89 -16.23 25.06
N TYR A 7 3.99 -17.20 24.82
CA TYR A 7 3.32 -17.37 23.53
C TYR A 7 2.34 -16.24 23.19
N ILE A 8 1.63 -15.70 24.19
CA ILE A 8 0.66 -14.60 23.98
C ILE A 8 1.38 -13.28 23.66
N VAL A 9 2.54 -13.03 24.28
CA VAL A 9 3.34 -11.83 23.98
C VAL A 9 4.00 -11.93 22.59
N ILE A 10 4.46 -13.10 22.16
CA ILE A 10 5.02 -13.31 20.82
C ILE A 10 3.94 -13.15 19.73
N LEU A 11 2.72 -13.66 19.97
CA LEU A 11 1.61 -13.56 19.00
C LEU A 11 1.14 -12.11 18.80
N ALA A 12 1.19 -11.26 19.84
CA ALA A 12 0.83 -9.86 19.74
C ALA A 12 1.86 -9.01 18.95
N THR A 13 3.12 -9.44 18.88
CA THR A 13 4.17 -8.71 18.13
C THR A 13 4.23 -9.03 16.63
N LEU A 14 3.47 -10.03 16.16
CA LEU A 14 3.44 -10.42 14.73
C LEU A 14 2.39 -9.67 13.91
N ILE A 15 1.56 -8.83 14.53
CA ILE A 15 0.62 -7.95 13.82
C ILE A 15 1.27 -6.57 13.62
N LYS A 16 2.47 -6.53 13.05
CA LYS A 16 2.82 -5.35 12.26
C LYS A 16 2.01 -5.48 10.98
N SER A 17 0.84 -4.82 10.96
CA SER A 17 0.14 -4.56 9.71
C SER A 17 1.15 -3.86 8.80
N ILE A 18 1.67 -4.59 7.82
CA ILE A 18 2.35 -3.98 6.68
C ILE A 18 1.22 -3.25 5.97
N ALA A 19 1.08 -1.95 6.25
CA ALA A 19 0.24 -1.09 5.45
C ALA A 19 0.95 -1.00 4.10
N SER A 20 0.61 -1.88 3.17
CA SER A 20 1.10 -1.82 1.79
C SER A 20 0.76 -0.45 1.25
N PHE A 21 1.75 0.22 0.68
CA PHE A 21 1.57 1.47 -0.03
C PHE A 21 0.52 1.29 -1.11
N SER A 22 -0.53 2.10 -1.05
CA SER A 22 -1.52 2.20 -2.09
C SER A 22 -1.55 3.64 -2.61
N CYS A 23 -1.45 3.79 -3.93
CA CYS A 23 -1.68 5.09 -4.57
C CYS A 23 -3.11 5.61 -4.38
N GLU A 24 -4.03 4.79 -3.86
CA GLU A 24 -5.36 5.22 -3.46
C GLU A 24 -5.34 6.07 -2.19
N ASP A 25 -4.34 5.89 -1.32
CA ASP A 25 -4.21 6.64 -0.06
C ASP A 25 -3.61 8.03 -0.26
N ILE A 26 -3.05 8.31 -1.44
CA ILE A 26 -2.45 9.60 -1.78
C ILE A 26 -3.50 10.47 -2.46
N TYR A 27 -3.90 11.55 -1.78
CA TYR A 27 -4.87 12.52 -2.28
C TYR A 27 -4.18 13.70 -2.93
N LEU A 28 -4.74 14.15 -4.04
CA LEU A 28 -4.34 15.37 -4.73
C LEU A 28 -5.24 16.53 -4.32
N ASP A 29 -4.75 17.77 -4.48
CA ASP A 29 -5.51 19.01 -4.20
C ASP A 29 -6.84 19.04 -4.98
N SER A 30 -6.86 18.39 -6.15
CA SER A 30 -8.05 18.21 -6.99
C SER A 30 -9.08 17.20 -6.46
N LYS A 31 -8.93 16.69 -5.22
CA LYS A 31 -9.76 15.64 -4.60
C LYS A 31 -9.75 14.30 -5.35
N LYS A 32 -8.80 14.10 -6.27
CA LYS A 32 -8.54 12.83 -6.95
C LYS A 32 -7.43 12.09 -6.23
N THR A 33 -7.45 10.77 -6.28
CA THR A 33 -6.32 9.97 -5.79
C THR A 33 -5.21 9.95 -6.83
N LEU A 34 -3.95 9.78 -6.39
CA LEU A 34 -2.79 9.69 -7.28
C LEU A 34 -2.98 8.62 -8.36
N TYR A 35 -3.55 7.47 -7.97
CA TYR A 35 -3.91 6.38 -8.88
C TYR A 35 -4.84 6.81 -10.03
N LYS A 36 -5.75 7.75 -9.80
CA LYS A 36 -6.69 8.24 -10.83
C LYS A 36 -6.09 9.34 -11.70
N ALA A 37 -5.09 10.05 -11.21
CA ALA A 37 -4.47 11.16 -11.92
C ALA A 37 -3.28 10.71 -12.76
N ILE A 38 -2.62 9.62 -12.36
CA ILE A 38 -1.43 9.11 -13.02
C ILE A 38 -1.75 7.79 -13.70
N SER A 39 -1.47 7.74 -14.99
CA SER A 39 -1.33 6.50 -15.73
C SER A 39 0.13 6.25 -16.06
N GLN A 40 0.48 5.02 -16.42
CA GLN A 40 1.75 4.70 -17.05
C GLN A 40 2.09 5.73 -18.16
N LYS A 41 3.31 6.28 -18.11
CA LYS A 41 3.85 7.18 -19.12
C LYS A 41 4.99 6.50 -19.87
N LYS A 42 5.04 6.77 -21.17
CA LYS A 42 6.13 6.41 -22.07
C LYS A 42 6.84 7.69 -22.50
N VAL A 43 8.13 7.80 -22.20
CA VAL A 43 8.97 8.94 -22.61
C VAL A 43 10.13 8.39 -23.46
N GLU A 44 10.35 8.94 -24.64
CA GLU A 44 11.41 8.48 -25.54
C GLU A 44 12.36 9.62 -25.84
N ASN A 45 13.65 9.38 -25.66
CA ASN A 45 14.74 10.30 -26.01
C ASN A 45 15.62 9.65 -27.07
N GLU A 46 16.08 10.42 -28.06
CA GLU A 46 16.95 9.92 -29.12
C GLU A 46 18.38 10.46 -28.99
N ILE A 47 19.37 9.64 -29.33
CA ILE A 47 20.79 9.98 -29.42
C ILE A 47 21.29 9.55 -30.79
N LYS A 48 21.82 10.48 -31.57
CA LYS A 48 22.31 10.22 -32.93
C LYS A 48 23.80 9.95 -32.91
N TYR A 49 24.20 8.82 -33.50
CA TYR A 49 25.58 8.45 -33.78
C TYR A 49 25.83 8.40 -35.28
N SER A 50 27.09 8.30 -35.68
CA SER A 50 27.47 8.16 -37.09
C SER A 50 26.95 6.85 -37.73
N TYR A 51 26.78 5.80 -36.93
CA TYR A 51 26.39 4.45 -37.39
C TYR A 51 24.91 4.11 -37.15
N GLY A 52 24.15 4.98 -36.49
CA GLY A 52 22.75 4.73 -36.16
C GLY A 52 22.18 5.70 -35.13
N THR A 53 20.92 5.50 -34.76
CA THR A 53 20.22 6.26 -33.72
C THR A 53 19.86 5.34 -32.56
N GLU A 54 20.25 5.71 -31.35
CA GLU A 54 19.84 5.05 -30.11
C GLU A 54 18.60 5.73 -29.54
N TYR A 55 17.61 4.94 -29.14
CA TYR A 55 16.40 5.40 -28.49
C TYR A 55 16.38 4.87 -27.06
N ASN A 56 16.28 5.80 -26.12
CA ASN A 56 16.10 5.55 -24.70
C ASN A 56 14.62 5.71 -24.36
N THR A 57 13.91 4.60 -24.29
CA THR A 57 12.47 4.56 -24.01
C THR A 57 12.25 4.22 -22.54
N TRP A 58 11.66 5.17 -21.80
CA TRP A 58 11.32 5.04 -20.39
C TRP A 58 9.85 4.71 -20.21
N TYR A 59 9.57 3.66 -19.44
CA TYR A 59 8.25 3.26 -18.98
C TYR A 59 8.17 3.55 -17.49
N ILE A 60 7.21 4.38 -17.08
CA ILE A 60 7.12 4.90 -15.72
C ILE A 60 5.68 4.74 -15.24
N ASP A 61 5.49 3.96 -14.18
CA ASP A 61 4.24 3.88 -13.44
C ASP A 61 4.54 3.87 -11.92
N PRO A 62 4.26 4.97 -11.20
CA PRO A 62 4.46 5.02 -9.75
C PRO A 62 3.57 4.06 -8.95
N CYS A 63 2.46 3.60 -9.56
CA CYS A 63 1.36 2.92 -8.89
C CYS A 63 1.18 1.46 -9.31
N SER A 64 1.61 1.09 -10.51
CA SER A 64 1.58 -0.29 -11.04
C SER A 64 2.97 -0.78 -11.47
N SER A 65 3.13 -2.08 -11.71
CA SER A 65 4.36 -2.66 -12.28
C SER A 65 4.40 -2.42 -13.80
N VAL A 66 5.59 -2.16 -14.35
CA VAL A 66 5.83 -2.00 -15.80
C VAL A 66 6.49 -3.23 -16.43
N GLU A 67 6.53 -4.37 -15.73
CA GLU A 67 7.13 -5.65 -16.18
C GLU A 67 6.60 -6.17 -17.52
N ASN A 68 5.38 -5.78 -17.92
CA ASN A 68 4.78 -6.22 -19.18
C ASN A 68 5.21 -5.38 -20.39
N GLU A 69 6.03 -4.36 -20.17
CA GLU A 69 6.60 -3.53 -21.23
C GLU A 69 8.00 -4.03 -21.62
N PRO A 70 8.45 -3.73 -22.85
CA PRO A 70 7.67 -3.22 -23.97
C PRO A 70 6.79 -4.33 -24.58
N LYS A 71 5.52 -4.03 -24.88
CA LYS A 71 4.58 -5.01 -25.47
C LYS A 71 5.02 -5.57 -26.83
N ASP A 72 5.80 -4.80 -27.58
CA ASP A 72 6.23 -5.13 -28.93
C ASP A 72 7.33 -6.20 -28.97
N TYR A 73 7.99 -6.48 -27.84
CA TYR A 73 9.07 -7.44 -27.74
C TYR A 73 8.67 -8.60 -26.81
N THR A 74 8.37 -9.76 -27.40
CA THR A 74 7.84 -10.91 -26.63
C THR A 74 8.88 -11.61 -25.77
N LYS A 75 10.18 -11.41 -26.05
CA LYS A 75 11.29 -12.11 -25.38
C LYS A 75 12.03 -11.27 -24.34
N GLU A 76 11.98 -9.95 -24.47
CA GLU A 76 12.77 -9.02 -23.67
C GLU A 76 11.82 -8.03 -23.02
N LYS A 77 11.61 -8.22 -21.72
CA LYS A 77 10.66 -7.47 -20.91
C LYS A 77 11.36 -6.80 -19.76
N CYS A 78 10.73 -5.76 -19.22
CA CYS A 78 11.15 -5.12 -18.00
C CYS A 78 11.16 -6.12 -16.84
N PRO A 79 12.11 -6.00 -15.89
CA PRO A 79 12.16 -6.89 -14.74
C PRO A 79 10.85 -6.88 -13.95
N ASP A 80 10.52 -8.01 -13.34
CA ASP A 80 9.32 -8.18 -12.51
C ASP A 80 9.28 -7.13 -11.40
N ASN A 81 8.08 -6.62 -11.11
CA ASN A 81 7.84 -5.58 -10.09
C ASN A 81 8.61 -4.26 -10.29
N SER A 82 9.18 -4.00 -11.48
CA SER A 82 9.75 -2.69 -11.78
C SER A 82 8.65 -1.63 -11.85
N ARG A 83 8.89 -0.45 -11.27
CA ARG A 83 8.02 0.74 -11.42
C ARG A 83 8.49 1.68 -12.51
N VAL A 84 9.79 1.65 -12.78
CA VAL A 84 10.45 2.45 -13.79
C VAL A 84 11.35 1.53 -14.59
N CYS A 85 11.28 1.57 -15.91
CA CYS A 85 12.08 0.72 -16.77
C CYS A 85 12.63 1.53 -17.94
N LEU A 86 13.93 1.40 -18.18
CA LEU A 86 14.62 1.94 -19.35
C LEU A 86 14.85 0.81 -20.35
N VAL A 87 14.32 0.98 -21.55
CA VAL A 87 14.61 0.12 -22.69
C VAL A 87 15.47 0.90 -23.68
N LYS A 88 16.67 0.41 -23.92
CA LYS A 88 17.58 0.96 -24.91
C LYS A 88 17.47 0.19 -26.20
N THR A 89 17.19 0.89 -27.29
CA THR A 89 17.17 0.29 -28.63
C THR A 89 18.06 1.05 -29.58
N ILE A 90 18.58 0.38 -30.60
CA ILE A 90 19.34 1.01 -31.69
C ILE A 90 18.77 0.67 -33.04
N GLU A 91 18.72 1.67 -33.90
CA GLU A 91 18.43 1.56 -35.31
C GLU A 91 19.70 1.90 -36.09
N PHE A 92 20.29 0.90 -36.75
CA PHE A 92 21.47 1.09 -37.59
C PHE A 92 21.07 1.71 -38.94
N ASN A 93 21.94 2.52 -39.54
CA ASN A 93 21.61 3.20 -40.81
C ASN A 93 21.25 2.21 -41.95
N ASP A 94 21.81 1.00 -41.91
CA ASP A 94 21.59 -0.05 -42.92
C ASP A 94 20.37 -0.94 -42.61
N GLU A 95 19.75 -0.80 -41.43
CA GLU A 95 18.65 -1.65 -40.96
C GLU A 95 17.46 -0.82 -40.47
N LYS A 96 16.27 -1.03 -41.05
CA LYS A 96 15.04 -0.31 -40.65
C LYS A 96 14.38 -0.83 -39.37
N LYS A 97 15.05 -1.68 -38.59
CA LYS A 97 14.46 -2.33 -37.42
C LYS A 97 15.26 -2.00 -36.17
N ARG A 98 14.58 -1.48 -35.16
CA ARG A 98 15.14 -1.26 -33.82
C ARG A 98 15.48 -2.59 -33.17
N LYS A 99 16.73 -2.76 -32.76
CA LYS A 99 17.20 -3.88 -31.94
C LYS A 99 17.33 -3.41 -30.50
N VAL A 100 16.84 -4.22 -29.55
CA VAL A 100 17.05 -3.95 -28.13
C VAL A 100 18.52 -4.22 -27.79
N ILE A 101 19.13 -3.27 -27.08
CA ILE A 101 20.51 -3.37 -26.61
C ILE A 101 20.52 -3.75 -25.13
N ASP A 102 19.63 -3.13 -24.36
CA ASP A 102 19.64 -3.24 -22.90
C ASP A 102 18.27 -2.91 -22.31
N ILE A 103 17.93 -3.57 -21.20
CA ILE A 103 16.72 -3.31 -20.42
C ILE A 103 17.12 -3.20 -18.95
N ILE A 104 16.88 -2.02 -18.38
CA ILE A 104 17.25 -1.70 -17.00
C ILE A 104 15.99 -1.38 -16.21
N GLY A 105 15.67 -2.24 -15.24
CA GLY A 105 14.64 -1.97 -14.24
C GLY A 105 15.19 -1.09 -13.11
N TYR A 106 14.48 -0.01 -12.82
CA TYR A 106 14.64 0.82 -11.63
C TYR A 106 13.44 0.57 -10.71
N ALA A 107 13.64 0.79 -9.41
CA ALA A 107 12.59 0.52 -8.42
C ALA A 107 12.08 -0.94 -8.49
N VAL A 108 13.00 -1.87 -8.76
CA VAL A 108 12.72 -3.31 -8.74
C VAL A 108 12.73 -3.74 -7.29
N SER A 109 11.61 -4.24 -6.80
CA SER A 109 11.46 -4.67 -5.41
C SER A 109 10.96 -6.10 -5.33
N THR A 110 11.80 -6.98 -4.79
CA THR A 110 11.55 -8.41 -4.54
C THR A 110 11.94 -8.74 -3.09
N PRO A 111 10.98 -8.76 -2.12
CA PRO A 111 9.54 -8.52 -2.26
C PRO A 111 9.20 -7.04 -2.52
N VAL A 112 7.94 -6.78 -2.88
CA VAL A 112 7.44 -5.41 -3.15
C VAL A 112 7.72 -4.51 -1.95
N GLN A 113 8.37 -3.37 -2.20
CA GLN A 113 8.71 -2.38 -1.18
C GLN A 113 7.89 -1.11 -1.40
N ASP A 114 7.40 -0.57 -0.29
CA ASP A 114 6.71 0.69 -0.27
C ASP A 114 7.71 1.85 -0.40
N PRO A 115 7.42 2.89 -1.20
CA PRO A 115 8.30 4.03 -1.33
C PRO A 115 8.36 4.84 -0.03
N PHE A 116 9.52 5.42 0.23
CA PHE A 116 9.68 6.40 1.31
C PHE A 116 9.17 7.77 0.85
N ILE A 117 8.24 8.35 1.62
CA ILE A 117 7.69 9.69 1.36
C ILE A 117 8.50 10.72 2.16
N ARG A 118 9.10 11.70 1.49
CA ARG A 118 9.73 12.86 2.15
C ARG A 118 8.75 14.03 2.23
N GLN A 119 8.43 14.45 3.46
CA GLN A 119 7.51 15.58 3.73
C GLN A 119 8.06 16.87 3.11
N GLY A 120 7.22 17.56 2.34
CA GLY A 120 7.51 18.88 1.73
C GLY A 120 7.35 18.93 0.21
N ASN A 121 7.78 17.90 -0.52
CA ASN A 121 7.83 17.90 -2.00
C ASN A 121 7.21 16.66 -2.66
N TYR A 122 6.46 15.84 -1.92
CA TYR A 122 5.89 14.57 -2.38
C TYR A 122 6.84 13.80 -3.28
N THR A 123 7.97 13.44 -2.71
CA THR A 123 8.95 12.61 -3.36
C THR A 123 8.67 11.16 -2.99
N LEU A 124 8.40 10.32 -3.98
CA LEU A 124 8.41 8.87 -3.81
C LEU A 124 9.82 8.35 -4.09
N TYR A 125 10.45 7.82 -3.06
CA TYR A 125 11.75 7.16 -3.21
C TYR A 125 11.57 5.65 -3.20
N PHE A 126 11.93 5.03 -4.33
CA PHE A 126 11.93 3.58 -4.48
C PHE A 126 13.35 3.06 -4.42
N GLU A 127 13.61 2.22 -3.43
CA GLU A 127 14.87 1.50 -3.33
C GLU A 127 14.87 0.33 -4.33
N GLY A 128 16.00 0.15 -5.02
CA GLY A 128 16.20 -0.99 -5.90
C GLY A 128 16.59 -2.25 -5.13
N GLU A 129 16.53 -3.38 -5.81
CA GLU A 129 17.06 -4.65 -5.31
C GLU A 129 18.54 -4.52 -4.92
N LYS A 130 18.95 -5.22 -3.84
CA LYS A 130 20.30 -5.13 -3.26
C LYS A 130 21.42 -5.43 -4.27
N GLU A 131 21.15 -6.31 -5.23
CA GLU A 131 22.14 -6.71 -6.24
C GLU A 131 22.28 -5.64 -7.35
N SER A 132 21.15 -5.07 -7.77
CA SER A 132 21.11 -4.17 -8.91
C SER A 132 21.52 -2.74 -8.51
N ASN A 133 21.18 -2.33 -7.29
CA ASN A 133 21.37 -0.98 -6.72
C ASN A 133 20.72 0.14 -7.55
N TYR A 134 19.75 -0.17 -8.43
CA TYR A 134 19.06 0.82 -9.25
C TYR A 134 17.88 1.44 -8.51
N SER A 135 18.04 2.70 -8.09
CA SER A 135 17.01 3.44 -7.33
C SER A 135 16.26 4.44 -8.20
N ALA A 136 15.00 4.71 -7.87
CA ALA A 136 14.21 5.73 -8.53
C ALA A 136 13.68 6.76 -7.52
N GLU A 137 13.71 8.03 -7.92
CA GLU A 137 13.12 9.13 -7.16
C GLU A 137 12.10 9.85 -8.04
N ILE A 138 10.83 9.79 -7.68
CA ILE A 138 9.74 10.44 -8.41
C ILE A 138 9.28 11.65 -7.62
N ASN A 139 9.46 12.84 -8.19
CA ASN A 139 9.11 14.12 -7.58
C ASN A 139 7.84 14.68 -8.24
N PHE A 140 6.82 14.94 -7.43
CA PHE A 140 5.59 15.60 -7.90
C PHE A 140 5.64 17.10 -7.62
N SER A 141 5.34 17.91 -8.62
CA SER A 141 5.29 19.37 -8.52
C SER A 141 3.98 19.92 -9.04
N CYS A 142 3.43 20.91 -8.32
CA CYS A 142 2.28 21.70 -8.74
C CYS A 142 2.54 22.59 -9.96
N ALA A 143 3.80 22.92 -10.23
CA ALA A 143 4.13 23.84 -11.31
C ALA A 143 4.03 23.11 -12.66
N GLY A 144 3.15 23.60 -13.55
CA GLY A 144 3.03 23.12 -14.93
C GLY A 144 1.67 22.48 -15.26
N ASP A 145 1.57 21.95 -16.48
CA ASP A 145 0.34 21.34 -16.98
C ASP A 145 0.18 19.88 -16.53
N GLU A 146 -1.01 19.49 -16.05
CA GLU A 146 -1.38 18.12 -15.66
C GLU A 146 -1.12 17.07 -16.76
N LYS A 147 -1.09 17.51 -18.04
CA LYS A 147 -0.93 16.64 -19.20
C LYS A 147 0.53 16.49 -19.66
N SER A 148 1.46 17.22 -19.04
CA SER A 148 2.87 17.19 -19.43
C SER A 148 3.47 15.78 -19.22
N ASN A 149 4.45 15.45 -20.06
CA ASN A 149 5.25 14.25 -19.86
C ASN A 149 6.28 14.52 -18.75
N PRO A 150 6.63 13.50 -17.96
CA PRO A 150 7.62 13.69 -16.90
C PRO A 150 9.02 13.92 -17.50
N ASP A 151 9.78 14.80 -16.86
CA ASP A 151 11.19 15.01 -17.19
C ASP A 151 12.05 13.97 -16.46
N ILE A 152 13.10 13.48 -17.12
CA ILE A 152 13.90 12.37 -16.61
C ILE A 152 15.37 12.79 -16.56
N GLU A 153 15.97 12.69 -15.37
CA GLU A 153 17.39 12.86 -15.15
C GLU A 153 18.01 11.53 -14.71
N LEU A 154 19.00 11.06 -15.48
CA LEU A 154 19.74 9.84 -15.18
C LEU A 154 21.10 10.17 -14.58
N ASP A 155 21.34 9.75 -13.33
CA ASP A 155 22.67 9.70 -12.72
C ASP A 155 23.23 8.28 -12.88
N ALA A 156 23.88 8.04 -14.03
CA ALA A 156 24.45 6.73 -14.37
C ALA A 156 25.49 6.25 -13.36
N ASN A 157 26.26 7.18 -12.76
CA ASN A 157 27.31 6.84 -11.79
C ASN A 157 26.72 6.32 -10.48
N LYS A 158 25.58 6.88 -10.05
CA LYS A 158 24.88 6.48 -8.82
C LYS A 158 23.78 5.46 -9.06
N LYS A 159 23.61 4.97 -10.29
CA LYS A 159 22.51 4.06 -10.67
C LYS A 159 21.14 4.59 -10.22
N LYS A 160 20.96 5.91 -10.32
CA LYS A 160 19.77 6.58 -9.80
C LYS A 160 19.08 7.34 -10.92
N VAL A 161 17.78 7.15 -11.04
CA VAL A 161 16.93 7.96 -11.92
C VAL A 161 16.08 8.90 -11.10
N LYS A 162 16.00 10.16 -11.52
CA LYS A 162 15.06 11.14 -11.00
C LYS A 162 14.02 11.44 -12.07
N VAL A 163 12.76 11.32 -11.69
CA VAL A 163 11.60 11.59 -12.53
C VAL A 163 10.90 12.80 -11.95
N PHE A 164 10.71 13.85 -12.75
CA PHE A 164 10.00 15.06 -12.34
C PHE A 164 8.65 15.12 -13.03
N TRP A 165 7.59 15.05 -12.24
CA TRP A 165 6.23 15.11 -12.70
C TRP A 165 5.64 16.49 -12.39
N LYS A 166 5.28 17.23 -13.44
CA LYS A 166 4.73 18.57 -13.35
C LYS A 166 3.21 18.55 -13.41
N GLY A 167 2.57 19.56 -12.81
CA GLY A 167 1.12 19.71 -12.75
C GLY A 167 0.40 18.74 -11.80
N ILE A 168 1.10 18.05 -10.89
CA ILE A 168 0.47 17.16 -9.90
C ILE A 168 0.69 17.74 -8.51
N CYS A 169 -0.40 18.25 -7.92
CA CYS A 169 -0.44 18.75 -6.56
C CYS A 169 -0.96 17.69 -5.61
N VAL A 170 -0.12 17.23 -4.69
CA VAL A 170 -0.52 16.26 -3.67
C VAL A 170 -0.85 17.02 -2.37
N THR A 171 -1.91 16.64 -1.68
CA THR A 171 -2.32 17.21 -0.39
C THR A 171 -2.10 16.22 0.74
N ASP A 172 -1.58 16.70 1.86
CA ASP A 172 -1.55 15.93 3.08
C ASP A 172 -2.91 16.17 3.71
N ASN A 173 -3.73 15.13 3.83
CA ASN A 173 -5.03 15.14 4.54
C ASN A 173 -4.95 15.63 6.01
N LYS A 174 -3.79 16.13 6.46
CA LYS A 174 -3.58 16.82 7.74
C LYS A 174 -3.96 18.30 7.71
N THR A 175 -4.29 18.86 6.55
CA THR A 175 -4.78 20.24 6.46
C THR A 175 -6.19 20.21 5.88
N GLU A 176 -7.18 20.52 6.70
CA GLU A 176 -8.53 20.76 6.21
C GLU A 176 -8.47 21.90 5.18
N PRO A 177 -9.04 21.75 3.98
CA PRO A 177 -9.11 22.84 3.02
C PRO A 177 -9.98 23.95 3.61
N ILE A 178 -9.47 25.18 3.57
CA ILE A 178 -10.25 26.39 3.83
C ILE A 178 -11.45 26.36 2.87
N LYS A 179 -12.65 26.39 3.44
CA LYS A 179 -13.90 26.42 2.68
C LYS A 179 -14.06 27.79 2.07
N ASP A 180 -14.10 27.87 0.75
CA ASP A 180 -14.87 28.91 0.08
C ASP A 180 -16.32 28.45 0.00
N ASP A 181 -17.17 29.30 0.56
CA ASP A 181 -18.62 29.17 0.63
C ASP A 181 -19.20 29.31 -0.78
N ASP A 182 -19.82 28.26 -1.31
CA ASP A 182 -21.06 28.42 -2.09
C ASP A 182 -21.72 27.07 -2.40
N GLY A 183 -23.02 27.02 -2.11
CA GLY A 183 -23.98 26.26 -2.91
C GLY A 183 -24.12 24.76 -2.67
N LYS A 184 -25.02 24.41 -1.74
CA LYS A 184 -26.06 23.37 -1.89
C LYS A 184 -25.66 22.07 -2.62
N ASP A 185 -25.46 20.99 -1.86
CA ASP A 185 -26.28 19.81 -2.12
C ASP A 185 -26.39 18.83 -0.95
N ASN A 186 -27.60 18.26 -0.85
CA ASN A 186 -28.01 17.30 0.14
C ASN A 186 -27.40 15.92 -0.13
N ASN A 187 -26.73 15.36 0.87
CA ASN A 187 -26.99 14.02 1.43
C ASN A 187 -25.83 13.59 2.34
N ASN A 188 -26.01 13.82 3.63
CA ASN A 188 -25.15 13.28 4.67
C ASN A 188 -25.24 11.74 4.69
N LYS A 189 -24.26 11.06 4.10
CA LYS A 189 -23.79 9.75 4.61
C LYS A 189 -22.42 9.95 5.24
N LYS A 190 -22.42 10.43 6.49
CA LYS A 190 -21.23 10.41 7.35
C LYS A 190 -20.93 8.95 7.74
N SER A 191 -20.05 8.30 6.97
CA SER A 191 -19.40 7.03 7.34
C SER A 191 -18.29 7.27 8.40
N GLY A 192 -18.62 7.97 9.49
CA GLY A 192 -17.69 8.25 10.61
C GLY A 192 -17.85 7.29 11.80
N GLY A 193 -18.82 6.37 11.76
CA GLY A 193 -19.14 5.49 12.89
C GLY A 193 -18.12 4.37 13.12
N HIS A 194 -17.32 4.00 12.11
CA HIS A 194 -16.46 2.82 12.21
C HIS A 194 -15.25 3.01 13.12
N PHE A 195 -14.75 4.25 13.28
CA PHE A 195 -13.63 4.57 14.15
C PHE A 195 -14.01 4.51 15.64
N ILE A 196 -15.16 5.10 16.00
CA ILE A 196 -15.67 5.11 17.37
C ILE A 196 -16.00 3.69 17.83
N ILE A 197 -16.61 2.89 16.96
CA ILE A 197 -16.93 1.48 17.27
C ILE A 197 -15.64 0.67 17.51
N ARG A 198 -14.60 0.86 16.69
CA ARG A 198 -13.30 0.18 16.89
C ARG A 198 -12.66 0.58 18.22
N PHE A 199 -12.71 1.87 18.58
CA PHE A 199 -12.16 2.36 19.85
C PHE A 199 -12.89 1.77 21.06
N ILE A 200 -14.23 1.72 21.03
CA ILE A 200 -15.04 1.10 22.09
C ILE A 200 -14.72 -0.40 22.22
N LEU A 201 -14.58 -1.10 21.09
CA LEU A 201 -14.25 -2.52 21.08
C LEU A 201 -12.89 -2.78 21.74
N ILE A 202 -11.88 -1.95 21.46
CA ILE A 202 -10.56 -2.03 22.10
C ILE A 202 -10.67 -1.86 23.61
N ILE A 203 -11.43 -0.87 24.10
CA ILE A 203 -11.64 -0.64 25.54
C ILE A 203 -12.26 -1.88 26.21
N ILE A 204 -13.27 -2.48 25.57
CA ILE A 204 -13.92 -3.69 26.07
C ILE A 204 -12.90 -4.83 26.18
N ILE A 205 -12.09 -5.07 25.15
CA ILE A 205 -11.04 -6.10 25.18
C ILE A 205 -10.03 -5.84 26.30
N CYS A 206 -9.55 -4.59 26.44
CA CYS A 206 -8.62 -4.23 27.50
C CYS A 206 -9.20 -4.50 28.89
N TYR A 207 -10.48 -4.16 29.11
CA TYR A 207 -11.18 -4.45 30.36
C TYR A 207 -11.21 -5.96 30.67
N PHE A 208 -11.52 -6.80 29.69
CA PHE A 208 -11.52 -8.26 29.86
C PHE A 208 -10.12 -8.80 30.19
N ILE A 209 -9.08 -8.36 29.47
CA ILE A 209 -7.70 -8.82 29.71
C ILE A 209 -7.24 -8.44 31.11
N ILE A 210 -7.44 -7.17 31.51
CA ILE A 210 -7.06 -6.68 32.84
C ILE A 210 -7.84 -7.42 33.92
N GLY A 211 -9.15 -7.61 33.73
CA GLY A 211 -9.99 -8.33 34.68
C GLY A 211 -9.60 -9.82 34.83
N MET A 212 -9.25 -10.49 33.73
CA MET A 212 -8.72 -11.86 33.78
C MET A 212 -7.40 -11.92 34.53
N CYS A 213 -6.46 -11.00 34.25
CA CYS A 213 -5.21 -10.92 34.99
C CYS A 213 -5.44 -10.66 36.49
N TYR A 214 -6.34 -9.76 36.85
CA TYR A 214 -6.67 -9.47 38.25
C TYR A 214 -7.27 -10.68 38.96
N ASN A 215 -8.28 -11.34 38.35
CA ASN A 215 -8.91 -12.54 38.91
C ASN A 215 -7.91 -13.71 39.07
N TYR A 216 -6.98 -13.83 38.14
CA TYR A 216 -5.96 -14.87 38.19
C TYR A 216 -4.88 -14.59 39.23
N PHE A 217 -4.27 -13.40 39.21
CA PHE A 217 -3.13 -13.08 40.07
C PHE A 217 -3.52 -12.69 41.49
N VAL A 218 -4.62 -11.95 41.66
CA VAL A 218 -5.02 -11.40 42.97
C VAL A 218 -6.00 -12.32 43.66
N LEU A 219 -7.00 -12.85 42.92
CA LEU A 219 -8.04 -13.69 43.49
C LEU A 219 -7.77 -15.20 43.39
N ASN A 220 -6.68 -15.59 42.71
CA ASN A 220 -6.28 -16.99 42.49
C ASN A 220 -7.41 -17.88 41.94
N LYS A 221 -8.33 -17.28 41.17
CA LYS A 221 -9.41 -18.01 40.51
C LYS A 221 -8.86 -18.78 39.32
N ASN A 222 -9.36 -20.00 39.13
CA ASN A 222 -8.95 -20.90 38.05
C ASN A 222 -10.17 -21.36 37.25
N GLY A 223 -9.95 -21.76 36.00
CA GLY A 223 -11.03 -22.23 35.12
C GLY A 223 -11.89 -21.10 34.54
N LEU A 224 -13.19 -21.36 34.37
CA LEU A 224 -14.15 -20.41 33.77
C LEU A 224 -14.36 -19.15 34.63
N ASP A 225 -14.09 -19.22 35.93
CA ASP A 225 -14.24 -18.10 36.87
C ASP A 225 -13.18 -16.99 36.71
N ILE A 226 -12.21 -17.19 35.81
CA ILE A 226 -11.22 -16.17 35.46
C ILE A 226 -11.88 -15.02 34.68
N ILE A 227 -12.92 -15.30 33.90
CA ILE A 227 -13.58 -14.32 33.04
C ILE A 227 -14.38 -13.33 33.91
N PRO A 228 -14.08 -12.02 33.88
CA PRO A 228 -14.84 -11.03 34.65
C PRO A 228 -16.28 -10.98 34.16
N HIS A 229 -17.24 -11.00 35.10
CA HIS A 229 -18.68 -10.93 34.84
C HIS A 229 -19.20 -11.99 33.85
N ILE A 230 -18.67 -13.23 33.93
CA ILE A 230 -19.11 -14.35 33.09
C ILE A 230 -20.62 -14.59 33.15
N ASP A 231 -21.25 -14.36 34.30
CA ASP A 231 -22.70 -14.49 34.48
C ASP A 231 -23.48 -13.56 33.54
N ILE A 232 -22.97 -12.33 33.35
CA ILE A 232 -23.56 -11.36 32.43
C ILE A 232 -23.37 -11.84 30.99
N LEU A 233 -22.19 -12.36 30.66
CA LEU A 233 -21.87 -12.88 29.33
C LEU A 233 -22.77 -14.07 28.96
N ILE A 234 -22.94 -15.03 29.88
CA ILE A 234 -23.84 -16.17 29.70
C ILE A 234 -25.30 -15.69 29.58
N SER A 235 -25.72 -14.72 30.39
CA SER A 235 -27.10 -14.20 30.33
C SER A 235 -27.41 -13.42 29.04
N VAL A 236 -26.44 -12.70 28.49
CA VAL A 236 -26.61 -11.87 27.28
C VAL A 236 -26.49 -12.71 26.01
N PHE A 237 -25.50 -13.60 25.96
CA PHE A 237 -25.24 -14.41 24.77
C PHE A 237 -25.97 -15.75 24.78
N GLY A 238 -26.36 -16.30 25.93
CA GLY A 238 -27.11 -17.56 26.03
C GLY A 238 -28.39 -17.57 25.19
N PRO A 239 -29.30 -16.59 25.33
CA PRO A 239 -30.52 -16.51 24.53
C PRO A 239 -30.26 -16.34 23.02
N ILE A 240 -29.11 -15.74 22.67
CA ILE A 240 -28.68 -15.56 21.27
C ILE A 240 -28.17 -16.90 20.72
N PHE A 241 -27.38 -17.64 21.50
CA PHE A 241 -26.92 -18.98 21.14
C PHE A 241 -28.07 -19.98 21.04
N ASP A 242 -29.06 -19.91 21.92
CA ASP A 242 -30.27 -20.75 21.83
C ASP A 242 -31.03 -20.47 20.53
N LYS A 243 -31.23 -19.19 20.17
CA LYS A 243 -31.85 -18.82 18.90
C LYS A 243 -31.01 -19.21 17.68
N ILE A 244 -29.69 -19.08 17.74
CA ILE A 244 -28.79 -19.52 16.67
C ILE A 244 -28.82 -21.05 16.55
N SER A 245 -28.91 -21.79 17.66
CA SER A 245 -29.02 -23.25 17.66
C SER A 245 -30.35 -23.74 17.07
N ASP A 246 -31.45 -23.02 17.34
CA ASP A 246 -32.75 -23.25 16.71
C ASP A 246 -32.72 -22.92 15.20
N LEU A 247 -31.97 -21.87 14.81
CA LEU A 247 -31.83 -21.45 13.41
C LEU A 247 -30.93 -22.38 12.59
N PHE A 248 -29.88 -22.94 13.20
CA PHE A 248 -28.93 -23.86 12.56
C PHE A 248 -29.25 -25.34 12.76
N GLY A 249 -30.33 -25.65 13.47
CA GLY A 249 -31.03 -26.92 13.39
C GLY A 249 -30.58 -27.96 14.41
N ARG A 250 -31.58 -28.63 14.98
CA ARG A 250 -31.53 -29.95 15.62
C ARG A 250 -30.35 -30.80 15.14
N ARG A 251 -29.32 -30.91 15.97
CA ARG A 251 -28.67 -32.19 16.23
C ARG A 251 -28.74 -32.43 17.72
N ASP A 252 -29.36 -33.54 18.08
CA ASP A 252 -29.62 -33.99 19.45
C ASP A 252 -28.39 -33.83 20.37
N TYR A 253 -28.45 -32.85 21.28
CA TYR A 253 -27.60 -32.86 22.45
C TYR A 253 -28.16 -33.89 23.43
N ARG A 254 -27.50 -35.06 23.52
CA ARG A 254 -27.64 -35.90 24.72
C ARG A 254 -26.95 -35.18 25.88
N PRO A 255 -27.61 -34.99 27.04
CA PRO A 255 -26.91 -34.54 28.23
C PRO A 255 -25.92 -35.62 28.66
N ILE A 256 -24.63 -35.25 28.75
CA ILE A 256 -23.63 -36.06 29.43
C ILE A 256 -23.80 -35.77 30.92
N LEU A 257 -24.53 -36.65 31.60
CA LEU A 257 -24.45 -36.87 33.04
C LEU A 257 -23.22 -37.74 33.29
N GLN A 258 -22.20 -37.17 33.94
CA GLN A 258 -21.53 -37.76 35.10
C GLN A 258 -20.71 -36.71 35.84
#